data_AF-A0A3P7J7P8-F1
#
_entry.id   AF-A0A3P7J7P8-F1
#
_cell.length_a   1.000
_cell.length_b   1.000
_cell.length_c   1.000
_cell.angle_alpha   90.00
_cell.angle_beta   90.00
_cell.angle_gamma   90.00
#
_symmetry.space_group_name_H-M   'P 1'
#
loop_
_entity.id
_entity.type
_entity.pdbx_description
1 polymer ?
#
loop_
_entity_poly.entity_id
_entity_poly.type
_entity_poly.pdbx_seq_one_letter_code
_entity_poly.pdbx_strand_id
1 'polypeptide(L)'
;MIPTTELEARHDLDEGRPAGPPIQFARVGDRVLHQWHCNDKMFGVLINNCYVTDGFGKKADVINEKGCPVDPILITGIRYSADMQRAYAESSVSDSSVISFNTIQL
;
A
#
# COMPACT_ATOMS: atom_id res chain seq x y z
N MET A 1 -3.73 3.52 10.85
CA MET A 1 -2.74 4.57 10.54
C MET A 1 -1.51 3.83 10.01
N ILE A 2 -1.40 3.71 8.69
CA ILE A 2 -0.37 2.89 8.05
C ILE A 2 0.82 3.82 7.76
N PRO A 3 2.01 3.55 8.32
CA PRO A 3 3.19 4.34 8.05
C PRO A 3 3.68 4.10 6.63
N THR A 4 3.94 5.19 5.94
CA THR A 4 4.33 5.29 4.55
C THR A 4 5.85 5.50 4.48
N THR A 5 6.57 4.90 3.54
CA THR A 5 8.05 4.90 3.53
C THR A 5 8.61 5.35 2.18
N GLU A 6 9.84 5.89 2.16
CA GLU A 6 10.53 6.33 0.92
C GLU A 6 11.03 5.12 0.11
N LEU A 7 11.08 5.28 -1.23
CA LEU A 7 11.45 4.27 -2.23
C LEU A 7 12.80 3.58 -1.90
N GLU A 8 12.75 2.43 -1.23
CA GLU A 8 13.93 1.57 -1.06
C GLU A 8 14.05 0.53 -2.19
N ALA A 9 15.27 0.02 -2.39
CA ALA A 9 15.55 -0.96 -3.43
C ALA A 9 14.74 -2.25 -3.20
N ARG A 10 14.05 -2.73 -4.23
CA ARG A 10 13.22 -3.94 -4.23
C ARG A 10 13.84 -5.13 -3.47
N HIS A 11 15.12 -5.37 -3.68
CA HIS A 11 15.86 -6.48 -3.07
C HIS A 11 15.95 -6.35 -1.54
N ASP A 12 16.11 -5.13 -1.03
CA ASP A 12 16.23 -4.88 0.40
C ASP A 12 14.90 -5.15 1.12
N LEU A 13 13.79 -4.74 0.51
CA LEU A 13 12.43 -5.02 1.02
C LEU A 13 12.11 -6.51 1.01
N ASP A 14 12.52 -7.23 -0.04
CA ASP A 14 12.33 -8.68 -0.14
C ASP A 14 13.22 -9.47 0.85
N GLU A 15 14.41 -8.95 1.16
CA GLU A 15 15.28 -9.46 2.24
C GLU A 15 14.77 -9.13 3.65
N GLY A 16 13.62 -8.46 3.74
CA GLY A 16 12.98 -8.09 5.00
C GLY A 16 13.62 -6.90 5.70
N ARG A 17 14.45 -6.11 5.00
CA ARG A 17 14.89 -4.83 5.52
C ARG A 17 13.68 -3.91 5.71
N PRO A 18 13.65 -3.15 6.81
CA PRO A 18 12.57 -2.21 7.05
C PRO A 18 12.58 -1.19 5.91
N ALA A 19 11.43 -0.97 5.27
CA ALA A 19 11.29 0.20 4.43
C ALA A 19 11.61 1.44 5.28
N GLY A 20 12.18 2.48 4.66
CA GLY A 20 12.76 3.65 5.33
C GLY A 20 11.89 4.30 6.42
N PRO A 21 12.36 5.36 7.10
CA PRO A 21 11.63 5.93 8.23
C PRO A 21 10.18 6.28 7.85
N PRO A 22 9.22 6.00 8.74
CA PRO A 22 7.81 6.28 8.47
C PRO A 22 7.62 7.79 8.26
N ILE A 23 7.10 8.18 7.11
CA ILE A 23 6.75 9.57 6.83
C ILE A 23 5.42 9.89 7.51
N GLN A 24 5.40 10.96 8.30
CA GLN A 24 4.19 11.42 8.98
C GLN A 24 3.33 12.33 8.09
N PHE A 25 3.97 12.99 7.13
CA PHE A 25 3.35 13.93 6.21
C PHE A 25 3.95 13.73 4.83
N ALA A 26 3.08 13.68 3.82
CA ALA A 26 3.47 13.65 2.42
C ALA A 26 2.84 14.87 1.72
N ARG A 27 3.53 15.45 0.75
CA ARG A 27 3.04 16.57 -0.04
C ARG A 27 2.34 16.09 -1.29
N VAL A 28 1.49 16.94 -1.84
CA VAL A 28 0.88 16.67 -3.15
C VAL A 28 1.98 16.50 -4.20
N GLY A 29 1.93 15.39 -4.93
CA GLY A 29 2.94 14.99 -5.91
C GLY A 29 4.02 14.05 -5.35
N ASP A 30 4.09 13.85 -4.04
CA ASP A 30 5.00 12.85 -3.46
C ASP A 30 4.50 11.43 -3.78
N ARG A 31 5.46 10.52 -3.97
CA ARG A 31 5.20 9.09 -4.07
C ARG A 31 5.44 8.44 -2.74
N VAL A 32 4.53 7.54 -2.41
CA VAL A 32 4.42 6.96 -1.09
C VAL A 32 4.40 5.45 -1.21
N LEU A 33 5.35 4.78 -0.57
CA LEU A 33 5.34 3.33 -0.46
C LEU A 33 4.52 2.90 0.76
N HIS A 34 3.58 1.99 0.53
CA HIS A 34 2.84 1.29 1.56
C HIS A 34 3.43 -0.10 1.72
N GLN A 35 3.79 -0.46 2.95
CA GLN A 35 4.28 -1.78 3.31
C GLN A 35 3.33 -2.42 4.33
N TRP A 36 2.90 -3.65 4.04
CA TRP A 36 2.18 -4.50 4.98
C TRP A 36 3.05 -5.67 5.38
N HIS A 37 2.94 -6.08 6.64
CA HIS A 37 3.66 -7.23 7.18
C HIS A 37 2.73 -8.08 8.05
N CYS A 38 2.68 -9.38 7.76
CA CYS A 38 2.12 -10.39 8.66
C CYS A 38 3.27 -11.07 9.41
N ASN A 39 3.06 -11.31 10.71
CA ASN A 39 4.03 -11.98 11.58
C ASN A 39 3.70 -13.47 11.80
N ASP A 40 2.63 -13.96 11.18
CA ASP A 40 2.15 -15.32 11.40
C ASP A 40 2.63 -16.26 10.29
N LYS A 41 3.43 -17.26 10.67
CA LYS A 41 4.07 -18.20 9.74
C LYS A 41 3.08 -19.07 8.97
N MET A 42 1.84 -19.18 9.45
CA MET A 42 0.80 -19.97 8.78
C MET A 42 -0.11 -19.13 7.89
N PHE A 43 -0.08 -17.80 8.03
CA PHE A 43 -1.03 -16.90 7.37
C PHE A 43 -0.34 -15.91 6.43
N GLY A 44 -1.01 -15.51 5.36
CA GLY A 44 -0.50 -14.54 4.39
C GLY A 44 -1.19 -13.18 4.48
N VAL A 45 -0.59 -12.15 3.87
CA VAL A 45 -1.27 -10.87 3.62
C VAL A 45 -1.96 -10.91 2.26
N LEU A 46 -3.24 -10.53 2.22
CA LEU A 46 -3.96 -10.23 0.98
C LEU A 46 -4.54 -8.82 1.02
N ILE A 47 -4.22 -8.01 0.00
CA ILE A 47 -4.75 -6.65 -0.17
C ILE A 47 -5.75 -6.65 -1.33
N ASN A 48 -6.97 -6.20 -1.06
CA ASN A 48 -8.02 -5.99 -2.06
C ASN A 48 -8.94 -4.85 -1.63
N ASN A 49 -9.92 -4.47 -2.47
CA ASN A 49 -10.98 -3.50 -2.11
C ASN A 49 -10.45 -2.20 -1.48
N CYS A 50 -9.40 -1.63 -2.06
CA CYS A 50 -8.85 -0.37 -1.60
C CYS A 50 -9.56 0.78 -2.32
N TYR A 51 -9.84 1.83 -1.56
CA TYR A 51 -10.55 3.00 -2.06
C TYR A 51 -9.91 4.26 -1.53
N VAL A 52 -10.02 5.33 -2.31
CA VAL A 52 -9.64 6.67 -1.90
C VAL A 52 -10.88 7.43 -1.47
N THR A 53 -10.76 8.23 -0.41
CA THR A 53 -11.82 9.14 0.06
C THR A 53 -11.34 10.58 0.04
N ASP A 54 -12.21 11.49 -0.37
CA ASP A 54 -11.97 12.94 -0.32
C ASP A 54 -12.24 13.55 1.06
N GLY A 55 -12.62 12.73 2.05
CA GLY A 55 -13.01 13.17 3.39
C GLY A 55 -14.43 13.73 3.48
N PHE A 56 -15.10 13.97 2.35
CA PHE A 56 -16.48 14.45 2.26
C PHE A 56 -17.48 13.33 1.95
N GLY A 57 -17.03 12.07 2.00
CA GLY A 57 -17.86 10.88 1.87
C GLY A 57 -17.90 10.30 0.45
N LYS A 58 -17.23 10.93 -0.52
CA LYS A 58 -17.05 10.33 -1.84
C LYS A 58 -15.93 9.31 -1.77
N LYS A 59 -16.21 8.10 -2.25
CA LYS A 59 -15.23 7.02 -2.36
C LYS A 59 -15.02 6.66 -3.83
N ALA A 60 -13.78 6.42 -4.22
CA ALA A 60 -13.44 5.89 -5.52
C ALA A 60 -12.53 4.68 -5.35
N ASP A 61 -12.86 3.58 -6.00
CA ASP A 61 -12.09 2.34 -5.91
C ASP A 61 -10.78 2.48 -6.69
N VAL A 62 -9.68 2.13 -6.04
CA VAL A 62 -8.33 2.16 -6.63
C VAL A 62 -7.75 0.75 -6.77
N ILE A 63 -8.19 -0.19 -5.93
CA ILE A 63 -7.90 -1.63 -6.04
C ILE A 63 -9.22 -2.39 -5.95
N ASN A 64 -9.51 -3.25 -6.92
CA ASN A 64 -10.75 -4.02 -6.95
C ASN A 64 -10.74 -5.24 -5.99
N GLU A 65 -11.83 -6.00 -5.97
CA GLU A 65 -12.02 -7.22 -5.17
C GLU A 65 -10.97 -8.31 -5.45
N LYS A 66 -10.37 -8.29 -6.64
CA LYS A 66 -9.34 -9.24 -7.07
C LYS A 66 -7.92 -8.78 -6.73
N GLY A 67 -7.76 -7.60 -6.11
CA GLY A 67 -6.44 -7.04 -5.81
C GLY A 67 -5.76 -6.36 -7.01
N CYS A 68 -6.48 -6.12 -8.11
CA CYS A 68 -5.93 -5.44 -9.28
C CYS A 68 -6.11 -3.91 -9.20
N PRO A 69 -5.11 -3.12 -9.64
CA PRO A 69 -5.24 -1.68 -9.73
C PRO A 69 -6.26 -1.29 -10.80
N VAL A 70 -7.25 -0.50 -10.39
CA VAL A 70 -8.26 0.11 -11.28
C VAL A 70 -7.71 1.40 -11.87
N ASP A 71 -6.98 2.16 -11.07
CA ASP A 71 -6.28 3.37 -11.48
C ASP A 71 -4.77 3.23 -11.25
N PRO A 72 -4.00 2.78 -12.25
CA PRO A 72 -2.55 2.59 -12.15
C PRO A 72 -1.77 3.91 -12.05
N ILE A 73 -2.40 5.06 -12.28
CA ILE A 73 -1.77 6.38 -12.14
C ILE A 73 -1.73 6.78 -10.67
N LEU A 74 -2.81 6.50 -9.93
CA LEU A 74 -2.92 6.78 -8.51
C LEU A 74 -2.21 5.74 -7.64
N ILE A 75 -2.31 4.46 -7.99
CA ILE A 75 -1.72 3.37 -7.22
C ILE A 75 -1.14 2.28 -8.13
N THR A 76 0.05 1.80 -7.80
CA THR A 76 0.62 0.64 -8.48
C THR A 76 -0.09 -0.65 -8.07
N GLY A 77 -0.03 -1.68 -8.90
CA GLY A 77 -0.49 -3.01 -8.50
C GLY A 77 0.25 -3.53 -7.27
N ILE A 78 -0.46 -4.24 -6.40
CA ILE A 78 0.11 -4.83 -5.18
C ILE A 78 1.18 -5.85 -5.57
N ARG A 79 2.34 -5.77 -4.91
CA ARG A 79 3.43 -6.73 -5.02
C ARG A 79 3.54 -7.49 -3.72
N TYR A 80 3.71 -8.80 -3.82
CA TYR A 80 3.87 -9.67 -2.66
C TYR A 80 5.30 -10.21 -2.63
N SER A 81 5.84 -10.38 -1.43
CA SER A 81 7.09 -11.12 -1.22
C SER A 81 6.90 -12.59 -1.58
N ALA A 82 8.01 -13.30 -1.81
CA ALA A 82 7.99 -14.72 -2.16
C ALA A 82 7.30 -15.62 -1.11
N ASP A 83 7.33 -15.20 0.16
CA ASP A 83 6.72 -15.90 1.30
C ASP A 83 5.26 -15.45 1.59
N MET A 84 4.71 -14.51 0.79
CA MET A 84 3.39 -13.87 1.00
C MET A 84 3.18 -13.22 2.39
N GLN A 85 4.25 -13.04 3.17
CA GLN A 85 4.20 -12.39 4.48
C GLN A 85 4.26 -10.86 4.39
N ARG A 86 4.64 -10.33 3.23
CA ARG A 86 4.76 -8.90 2.98
C ARG A 86 4.07 -8.52 1.68
N ALA A 87 3.47 -7.35 1.69
CA ALA A 87 2.90 -6.73 0.52
C ALA A 87 3.38 -5.28 0.39
N TYR A 88 3.46 -4.80 -0.85
CA TYR A 88 3.98 -3.50 -1.20
C TYR A 88 3.11 -2.84 -2.27
N ALA A 89 2.86 -1.55 -2.12
CA ALA A 89 2.21 -0.75 -3.16
C ALA A 89 2.71 0.69 -3.10
N GLU A 90 2.96 1.31 -4.25
CA GLU A 90 3.27 2.72 -4.34
C GLU A 90 2.01 3.49 -4.73
N SER A 91 1.75 4.61 -4.07
CA SER A 91 0.68 5.52 -4.43
C SER A 91 1.19 6.93 -4.60
N SER A 92 0.57 7.69 -5.51
CA SER A 92 0.80 9.13 -5.63
C SER A 92 -0.15 9.88 -4.69
N VAL A 93 0.38 10.87 -3.96
CA VAL A 93 -0.45 11.76 -3.15
C VAL A 93 -1.08 12.81 -4.06
N SER A 94 -2.37 12.66 -4.35
CA SER A 94 -3.17 13.61 -5.12
C SER A 94 -4.10 14.38 -4.18
N ASP A 95 -3.75 15.63 -3.87
CA ASP A 95 -4.50 16.53 -2.98
C ASP A 95 -4.83 15.89 -1.61
N SER A 96 -5.90 16.33 -0.95
CA SER A 96 -6.39 15.91 0.37
C SER A 96 -7.00 14.50 0.41
N SER A 97 -6.61 13.64 -0.53
CA SER A 97 -7.16 12.31 -0.71
C SER A 97 -6.53 11.34 0.27
N VAL A 98 -7.35 10.69 1.11
CA VAL A 98 -6.89 9.64 2.03
C VAL A 98 -7.14 8.28 1.39
N ILE A 99 -6.07 7.53 1.10
CA ILE A 99 -6.18 6.17 0.57
C ILE A 99 -6.38 5.20 1.74
N SER A 100 -7.49 4.48 1.70
CA SER A 100 -7.83 3.45 2.68
C SER A 100 -7.61 2.06 2.08
N PHE A 101 -6.86 1.23 2.79
CA PHE A 101 -6.54 -0.13 2.38
C PHE A 101 -7.33 -1.13 3.19
N ASN A 102 -7.90 -2.12 2.53
CA ASN A 102 -8.47 -3.29 3.19
C ASN A 102 -7.45 -4.43 3.14
N THR A 103 -7.23 -5.05 4.30
CA THR A 103 -6.22 -6.12 4.50
C THR A 103 -6.91 -7.34 5.07
N ILE A 104 -6.75 -8.49 4.41
CA ILE A 104 -7.25 -9.78 4.88
C ILE A 104 -6.03 -10.65 5.23
N GLN A 105 -6.06 -11.24 6.42
CA GLN A 105 -5.08 -12.25 6.85
C GLN A 105 -5.64 -13.62 6.48
N LEU A 106 -4.96 -14.33 5.56
CA LEU A 106 -5.37 -15.62 4.99
C LEU A 106 -4.82 -16.79 5.77
#